data_AF-A0A6H9YLL5-F1
#
_entry.id   AF-A0A6H9YLL5-F1
#
_cell.length_a   1.000
_cell.length_b   1.000
_cell.length_c   1.000
_cell.angle_alpha   90.00
_cell.angle_beta   90.00
_cell.angle_gamma   90.00
#
_symmetry.space_group_name_H-M   'P 1'
#
loop_
_entity.id
_entity.type
_entity.pdbx_description
1 polymer ?
#
loop_
_entity_poly.entity_id
_entity_poly.type
_entity_poly.pdbx_seq_one_letter_code
_entity_poly.pdbx_strand_id
1 'polypeptide(L)'
;MPNGAGTEIVQRDVIEHLGSVGILALDDQDRVLLVRQYRHPVGHLLWEAPAGLRDKDGEPLRQLAERELLEEAGYRAGRWDTLVDVFPSSGMSDERTRIFLARELTEVPADEIDFERVHEEADMPVVWVPLAEAVRKVLAGEIHNMIAATGILAVNAAHARGFRDLRPAEAPEE
;
A
#
# COMPACT_ATOMS: atom_id res chain seq x y z
N MET A 1 -21.87 -12.94 21.97
CA MET A 1 -20.64 -12.42 22.60
C MET A 1 -20.04 -13.47 23.54
N PRO A 2 -18.70 -13.60 23.62
CA PRO A 2 -17.91 -14.48 24.49
C PRO A 2 -18.49 -15.07 25.77
N ASN A 3 -19.17 -14.24 26.56
CA ASN A 3 -19.38 -14.47 27.99
C ASN A 3 -20.81 -14.13 28.46
N GLY A 4 -21.78 -14.06 27.54
CA GLY A 4 -23.19 -13.79 27.87
C GLY A 4 -24.00 -15.07 27.99
N ALA A 5 -24.75 -15.23 29.08
CA ALA A 5 -25.71 -16.32 29.24
C ALA A 5 -26.86 -16.16 28.21
N GLY A 6 -26.69 -16.74 27.03
CA GLY A 6 -27.67 -16.76 25.96
C GLY A 6 -27.06 -16.61 24.56
N THR A 7 -27.63 -17.30 23.59
CA THR A 7 -27.31 -17.11 22.17
C THR A 7 -28.20 -15.99 21.63
N GLU A 8 -27.59 -14.87 21.26
CA GLU A 8 -28.25 -13.78 20.55
C GLU A 8 -27.90 -13.86 19.07
N ILE A 9 -28.92 -13.89 18.20
CA ILE A 9 -28.73 -13.83 16.75
C ILE A 9 -28.59 -12.37 16.36
N VAL A 10 -27.50 -12.04 15.68
CA VAL A 10 -27.20 -10.68 15.23
C VAL A 10 -26.92 -10.68 13.74
N GLN A 11 -27.57 -9.78 13.00
CA GLN A 11 -27.32 -9.58 11.58
C GLN A 11 -26.10 -8.67 11.35
N ARG A 12 -25.30 -9.00 10.34
CA ARG A 12 -24.16 -8.22 9.86
C ARG A 12 -24.16 -8.24 8.35
N ASP A 13 -24.02 -7.07 7.75
CA ASP A 13 -23.73 -6.94 6.33
C ASP A 13 -22.21 -6.81 6.17
N VAL A 14 -21.64 -7.58 5.24
CA VAL A 14 -20.20 -7.65 5.02
C VAL A 14 -19.92 -7.40 3.53
N ILE A 15 -18.96 -6.53 3.26
CA ILE A 15 -18.40 -6.30 1.92
C ILE A 15 -17.26 -7.30 1.73
N GLU A 16 -17.50 -8.29 0.88
CA GLU A 16 -16.48 -9.22 0.41
C GLU A 16 -15.53 -8.48 -0.54
N HIS A 17 -14.24 -8.57 -0.27
CA HIS A 17 -13.19 -7.89 -1.01
C HIS A 17 -12.03 -8.85 -1.31
N LEU A 18 -11.41 -8.69 -2.49
CA LEU A 18 -10.30 -9.55 -2.92
C LEU A 18 -9.07 -9.45 -2.01
N GLY A 19 -9.00 -8.40 -1.18
CA GLY A 19 -7.78 -7.99 -0.51
C GLY A 19 -6.85 -7.21 -1.45
N SER A 20 -5.80 -6.65 -0.87
CA SER A 20 -4.90 -5.76 -1.60
C SER A 20 -3.45 -5.86 -1.10
N VAL A 21 -2.54 -5.32 -1.90
CA VAL A 21 -1.19 -4.96 -1.47
C VAL A 21 -0.97 -3.47 -1.68
N GLY A 22 -0.06 -2.89 -0.90
CA GLY A 22 0.44 -1.54 -1.09
C GLY A 22 1.95 -1.52 -1.03
N ILE A 23 2.59 -0.55 -1.69
CA ILE A 23 4.04 -0.46 -1.78
C ILE A 23 4.50 0.92 -1.33
N LEU A 24 5.20 0.96 -0.19
CA LEU A 24 5.95 2.16 0.19
C LEU A 24 7.38 2.00 -0.32
N ALA A 25 7.66 2.63 -1.45
CA ALA A 25 9.01 2.71 -2.01
C ALA A 25 9.78 3.87 -1.34
N LEU A 26 10.93 3.56 -0.75
CA LEU A 26 11.84 4.51 -0.09
C LEU A 26 13.19 4.52 -0.81
N ASP A 27 13.61 5.68 -1.30
CA ASP A 27 14.90 5.83 -1.97
C ASP A 27 16.06 6.12 -1.00
N ASP A 28 17.27 6.29 -1.56
CA ASP A 28 18.50 6.60 -0.81
C ASP A 28 18.57 8.06 -0.30
N GLN A 29 17.60 8.89 -0.69
CA GLN A 29 17.46 10.29 -0.28
C GLN A 29 16.37 10.48 0.80
N ASP A 30 15.89 9.39 1.40
CA ASP A 30 14.78 9.37 2.35
C ASP A 30 13.50 10.01 1.79
N ARG A 31 13.20 9.75 0.51
CA ARG A 31 11.93 10.15 -0.11
C ARG A 31 11.05 8.94 -0.34
N VAL A 32 9.75 9.13 -0.13
CA VAL A 32 8.72 8.14 -0.45
C VAL A 32 8.13 8.45 -1.83
N LEU A 33 7.90 7.40 -2.61
CA LEU A 33 7.17 7.49 -3.87
C LEU A 33 5.67 7.47 -3.59
N LEU A 34 4.96 8.47 -4.10
CA LEU A 34 3.52 8.56 -4.05
C LEU A 34 2.96 8.81 -5.45
N VAL A 35 1.68 8.46 -5.63
CA VAL A 35 0.91 8.74 -6.83
C VAL A 35 -0.26 9.68 -6.51
N ARG A 36 -0.80 10.35 -7.53
CA ARG A 36 -2.04 11.14 -7.40
C ARG A 36 -3.17 10.49 -8.18
N GLN A 37 -4.11 9.87 -7.46
CA GLN A 37 -5.20 9.12 -8.07
C GLN A 37 -6.55 9.71 -7.68
N TYR A 38 -7.44 9.85 -8.67
CA TYR A 38 -8.81 10.26 -8.40
C TYR A 38 -9.58 9.06 -7.86
N ARG A 39 -10.26 9.22 -6.73
CA ARG A 39 -11.12 8.19 -6.16
C ARG A 39 -12.57 8.65 -6.21
N HIS A 40 -13.36 8.06 -7.10
CA HIS A 40 -14.77 8.39 -7.28
C HIS A 40 -15.61 8.32 -5.98
N PRO A 41 -15.48 7.31 -5.10
CA PRO A 41 -16.31 7.21 -3.90
C PRO A 41 -16.20 8.39 -2.94
N VAL A 42 -15.05 9.07 -2.93
CA VAL A 42 -14.82 10.26 -2.10
C VAL A 42 -14.77 11.55 -2.91
N GLY A 43 -14.80 11.48 -4.25
CA GLY A 43 -14.77 12.66 -5.12
C GLY A 43 -13.49 13.49 -5.02
N HIS A 44 -12.36 12.88 -4.65
CA HIS A 44 -11.10 13.59 -4.39
C HIS A 44 -9.92 12.98 -5.16
N LEU A 45 -8.98 13.84 -5.54
CA LEU A 45 -7.65 13.45 -6.00
C LEU A 45 -6.75 13.22 -4.77
N LEU A 46 -6.49 11.97 -4.44
CA LEU A 46 -5.77 11.54 -3.25
C LEU A 46 -4.28 11.37 -3.50
N TRP A 47 -3.50 11.53 -2.44
CA TRP A 47 -2.11 11.04 -2.39
C TRP A 47 -2.18 9.58 -1.98
N GLU A 48 -1.73 8.69 -2.85
CA GLU A 48 -1.72 7.25 -2.60
C GLU A 48 -0.32 6.70 -2.76
N ALA A 49 -0.07 5.52 -2.20
CA ALA A 49 1.09 4.72 -2.55
C ALA A 49 0.68 3.74 -3.66
N PRO A 50 1.61 3.25 -4.50
CA PRO A 50 1.27 2.21 -5.46
C PRO A 50 0.59 1.01 -4.78
N ALA A 51 -0.43 0.44 -5.40
CA ALA A 51 -1.25 -0.60 -4.82
C ALA A 51 -1.98 -1.43 -5.87
N GLY A 52 -2.30 -2.67 -5.54
CA GLY A 52 -3.07 -3.56 -6.41
C GLY A 52 -3.97 -4.51 -5.65
N LEU A 53 -5.02 -4.96 -6.34
CA LEU A 53 -5.95 -5.96 -5.83
C LEU A 53 -5.38 -7.37 -6.03
N ARG A 54 -5.78 -8.32 -5.19
CA ARG A 54 -5.42 -9.73 -5.34
C ARG A 54 -6.34 -10.40 -6.38
N ASP A 55 -6.24 -9.94 -7.62
CA ASP A 55 -7.14 -10.32 -8.73
C ASP A 55 -6.68 -11.57 -9.50
N LYS A 56 -5.44 -12.01 -9.28
CA LYS A 56 -4.87 -13.24 -9.85
C LYS A 56 -4.80 -14.35 -8.80
N ASP A 57 -5.50 -15.45 -9.07
CA ASP A 57 -5.54 -16.60 -8.18
C ASP A 57 -4.14 -17.21 -7.98
N GLY A 58 -3.76 -17.41 -6.72
CA GLY A 58 -2.48 -17.98 -6.32
C GLY A 58 -1.23 -17.11 -6.57
N GLU A 59 -1.36 -15.87 -7.02
CA GLU A 59 -0.22 -14.96 -7.19
C GLU A 59 0.39 -14.62 -5.81
N PRO A 60 1.70 -14.85 -5.59
CA PRO A 60 2.35 -14.46 -4.34
C PRO A 60 2.27 -12.94 -4.13
N LEU A 61 1.93 -12.49 -2.92
CA LEU A 61 1.72 -11.06 -2.62
C LEU A 61 2.92 -10.17 -2.98
N ARG A 62 4.13 -10.69 -2.83
CA ARG A 62 5.35 -9.97 -3.23
C ARG A 62 5.42 -9.79 -4.74
N GLN A 63 5.05 -10.79 -5.54
CA GLN A 63 5.06 -10.71 -7.00
C GLN A 63 4.00 -9.73 -7.49
N LEU A 64 2.82 -9.76 -6.87
CA LEU A 64 1.78 -8.74 -7.07
C LEU A 64 2.35 -7.33 -6.80
N ALA A 65 3.00 -7.12 -5.65
CA ALA A 65 3.56 -5.82 -5.30
C ALA A 65 4.70 -5.36 -6.24
N GLU A 66 5.55 -6.28 -6.70
CA GLU A 66 6.60 -6.01 -7.69
C GLU A 66 6.00 -5.58 -9.04
N ARG A 67 4.91 -6.24 -9.46
CA ARG A 67 4.16 -5.89 -10.67
C ARG A 67 3.55 -4.49 -10.56
N GLU A 68 2.81 -4.21 -9.50
CA GLU A 68 2.14 -2.93 -9.31
C GLU A 68 3.12 -1.76 -9.17
N LEU A 69 4.27 -1.96 -8.50
CA LEU A 69 5.31 -0.92 -8.43
C LEU A 69 5.87 -0.59 -9.82
N LEU A 70 6.05 -1.61 -10.67
CA LEU A 70 6.47 -1.38 -12.04
C LEU A 70 5.35 -0.70 -12.83
N GLU A 71 4.11 -1.14 -12.65
CA GLU A 71 2.96 -0.71 -13.43
C GLU A 71 2.58 0.76 -13.16
N GLU A 72 2.36 1.07 -11.90
CA GLU A 72 1.88 2.38 -11.48
C GLU A 72 3.01 3.41 -11.37
N ALA A 73 4.23 2.97 -11.05
CA ALA A 73 5.33 3.88 -10.74
C ALA A 73 6.54 3.81 -11.69
N GLY A 74 6.72 2.71 -12.44
CA GLY A 74 7.88 2.54 -13.32
C GLY A 74 9.17 2.19 -12.59
N TYR A 75 9.10 1.57 -11.41
CA TYR A 75 10.28 1.20 -10.63
C TYR A 75 10.37 -0.30 -10.36
N ARG A 76 11.60 -0.79 -10.26
CA ARG A 76 11.93 -2.08 -9.65
C ARG A 76 12.67 -1.84 -8.34
N ALA A 77 12.61 -2.80 -7.43
CA ALA A 77 13.29 -2.73 -6.15
C ALA A 77 14.16 -3.98 -5.92
N GLY A 78 15.39 -3.77 -5.45
CA GLY A 78 16.32 -4.84 -5.10
C GLY A 78 16.02 -5.47 -3.74
N ARG A 79 15.35 -4.74 -2.85
CA ARG A 79 15.05 -5.17 -1.49
C ARG A 79 13.59 -4.97 -1.12
N TRP A 80 12.99 -6.03 -0.60
CA TRP A 80 11.61 -6.09 -0.16
C TRP A 80 11.52 -6.59 1.29
N ASP A 81 10.72 -5.91 2.08
CA ASP A 81 10.38 -6.32 3.44
C ASP A 81 8.87 -6.15 3.64
N THR A 82 8.25 -6.97 4.48
CA THR A 82 6.86 -6.73 4.90
C THR A 82 6.86 -5.59 5.91
N LEU A 83 6.18 -4.49 5.58
CA LEU A 83 6.11 -3.31 6.45
C LEU A 83 5.02 -3.49 7.51
N VAL A 84 3.76 -3.64 7.10
CA VAL A 84 2.60 -3.81 7.99
C VAL A 84 1.47 -4.56 7.29
N ASP A 85 0.64 -5.25 8.06
CA ASP A 85 -0.62 -5.84 7.61
C ASP A 85 -1.77 -5.13 8.32
N VAL A 86 -2.85 -4.82 7.60
CA VAL A 86 -4.00 -4.07 8.12
C VAL A 86 -5.33 -4.58 7.58
N PHE A 87 -6.38 -4.43 8.37
CA PHE A 87 -7.76 -4.55 7.94
C PHE A 87 -8.33 -3.13 7.81
N PRO A 88 -8.51 -2.61 6.58
CA PRO A 88 -8.84 -1.19 6.38
C PRO A 88 -10.16 -0.78 7.03
N SER A 89 -11.15 -1.68 6.99
CA SER A 89 -12.51 -1.45 7.46
C SER A 89 -13.09 -2.67 8.17
N SER A 90 -12.41 -3.16 9.22
CA SER A 90 -12.74 -4.43 9.92
C SER A 90 -14.16 -4.52 10.52
N GLY A 91 -14.90 -3.42 10.58
CA GLY A 91 -16.29 -3.40 11.01
C GLY A 91 -17.30 -3.77 9.90
N MET A 92 -16.88 -3.76 8.62
CA MET A 92 -17.77 -3.95 7.48
C MET A 92 -17.19 -4.73 6.30
N SER A 93 -15.87 -4.92 6.21
CA SER A 93 -15.24 -5.65 5.11
C SER A 93 -14.24 -6.67 5.62
N ASP A 94 -14.10 -7.76 4.87
CA ASP A 94 -13.04 -8.76 5.04
C ASP A 94 -11.73 -8.36 4.33
N GLU A 95 -11.67 -7.17 3.71
CA GLU A 95 -10.47 -6.68 3.05
C GLU A 95 -9.26 -6.76 3.98
N ARG A 96 -8.24 -7.44 3.47
CA ARG A 96 -6.93 -7.51 4.08
C ARG A 96 -5.88 -6.91 3.16
N THR A 97 -5.13 -5.95 3.69
CA THR A 97 -4.08 -5.25 2.95
C THR A 97 -2.71 -5.53 3.54
N ARG A 98 -1.77 -5.99 2.70
CA ARG A 98 -0.35 -6.06 3.06
C ARG A 98 0.39 -4.87 2.45
N ILE A 99 1.08 -4.10 3.29
CA ILE A 99 1.96 -3.02 2.84
C ILE A 99 3.40 -3.52 2.88
N PHE A 100 4.07 -3.44 1.73
CA PHE A 100 5.50 -3.73 1.58
C PHE A 100 6.34 -2.46 1.67
N LEU A 101 7.58 -2.61 2.15
CA LEU A 101 8.64 -1.62 1.98
C LEU A 101 9.54 -2.08 0.83
N ALA A 102 9.63 -1.25 -0.20
CA ALA A 102 10.51 -1.44 -1.35
C ALA A 102 11.70 -0.48 -1.24
N ARG A 103 12.93 -1.00 -1.37
CA ARG A 103 14.19 -0.24 -1.30
C ARG A 103 15.14 -0.71 -2.39
N GLU A 104 16.24 0.03 -2.58
CA GLU A 104 17.23 -0.24 -3.65
C GLU A 104 16.55 -0.13 -5.02
N LEU A 105 16.00 1.06 -5.27
CA LEU A 105 15.10 1.32 -6.39
C LEU A 105 15.86 1.60 -7.68
N THR A 106 15.37 1.04 -8.78
CA THR A 106 15.85 1.28 -10.13
C THR A 106 14.67 1.73 -10.99
N GLU A 107 14.75 2.93 -11.56
CA GLU A 107 13.78 3.39 -12.56
C GLU A 107 13.91 2.54 -13.83
N VAL A 108 12.78 2.09 -14.36
CA VAL A 108 12.72 1.32 -15.60
C VAL A 108 12.45 2.27 -16.76
N PRO A 109 13.26 2.26 -17.82
CA PRO A 109 13.01 3.05 -19.02
C PRO A 109 11.61 2.78 -19.60
N ALA A 110 10.92 3.83 -20.03
CA ALA A 110 9.55 3.72 -20.51
C ALA A 110 9.38 2.79 -21.72
N ASP A 111 10.43 2.60 -22.53
CA ASP A 111 10.47 1.69 -23.67
C ASP A 111 10.65 0.21 -23.27
N GLU A 112 10.99 -0.08 -22.02
CA GLU A 112 11.07 -1.44 -21.46
C GLU A 112 9.80 -1.83 -20.69
N ILE A 113 8.79 -0.96 -20.68
CA ILE A 113 7.52 -1.17 -20.00
C ILE A 113 6.49 -1.72 -21.00
N ASP A 114 6.20 -3.02 -20.91
CA ASP A 114 5.31 -3.75 -21.84
C ASP A 114 3.83 -3.80 -21.38
N PHE A 115 3.34 -2.72 -20.78
CA PHE A 115 1.91 -2.57 -20.46
C PHE A 115 1.45 -1.14 -20.75
N GLU A 116 0.20 -1.00 -21.21
CA GLU A 116 -0.43 0.30 -21.43
C GLU A 116 -1.20 0.72 -20.17
N ARG A 117 -0.91 1.91 -19.64
CA ARG A 117 -1.73 2.51 -18.58
C ARG A 117 -3.09 2.87 -19.16
N VAL A 118 -4.15 2.31 -18.56
CA VAL A 118 -5.54 2.52 -19.00
C VAL A 118 -6.36 3.18 -17.89
N HIS A 119 -7.45 3.84 -18.27
CA HIS A 119 -8.40 4.44 -17.33
C HIS A 119 -7.76 5.45 -16.34
N GLU A 120 -7.94 5.24 -15.03
CA GLU A 120 -7.51 6.16 -13.98
C GLU A 120 -5.96 6.23 -13.84
N GLU A 121 -5.24 5.30 -14.46
CA GLU A 121 -3.77 5.23 -14.42
C GLU A 121 -3.11 5.99 -15.58
N ALA A 122 -3.85 6.32 -16.64
CA ALA A 122 -3.30 6.92 -17.87
C ALA A 122 -2.60 8.27 -17.63
N ASP A 123 -3.07 9.03 -16.63
CA ASP A 123 -2.55 10.36 -16.26
C ASP A 123 -2.10 10.42 -14.78
N MET A 124 -1.76 9.27 -14.17
CA MET A 124 -1.39 9.22 -12.75
C MET A 124 0.06 9.70 -12.52
N PRO A 125 0.29 10.88 -11.94
CA PRO A 125 1.64 11.39 -11.76
C PRO A 125 2.31 10.71 -10.56
N VAL A 126 3.56 10.31 -10.78
CA VAL A 126 4.47 9.81 -9.76
C VAL A 126 5.23 10.99 -9.14
N VAL A 127 5.25 11.05 -7.81
CA VAL A 127 5.83 12.16 -7.06
C VAL A 127 6.69 11.64 -5.90
N TRP A 128 7.94 12.09 -5.86
CA TRP A 128 8.84 11.87 -4.74
C TRP A 128 8.62 12.92 -3.65
N VAL A 129 8.34 12.48 -2.42
CA VAL A 129 8.12 13.37 -1.27
C VAL A 129 9.11 13.00 -0.17
N PRO A 130 9.89 13.95 0.39
CA PRO A 130 10.73 13.67 1.55
C PRO A 130 9.92 13.03 2.68
N LEU A 131 10.43 11.97 3.30
CA LEU A 131 9.70 11.19 4.31
C LEU A 131 9.20 12.08 5.46
N ALA A 132 10.04 12.99 5.93
CA ALA A 132 9.67 13.96 6.97
C ALA A 132 8.50 14.86 6.53
N GLU A 133 8.46 15.28 5.27
CA GLU A 133 7.35 16.04 4.71
C GLU A 133 6.10 15.17 4.56
N ALA A 134 6.23 13.93 4.09
CA ALA A 134 5.12 13.00 3.97
C ALA A 134 4.46 12.75 5.34
N VAL A 135 5.26 12.54 6.40
CA VAL A 135 4.76 12.44 7.78
C VAL A 135 4.01 13.71 8.19
N ARG A 136 4.57 14.90 7.93
CA ARG A 136 3.89 16.17 8.21
C ARG A 136 2.55 16.24 7.49
N LYS A 137 2.49 15.85 6.21
CA LYS A 137 1.27 15.86 5.39
C LYS A 137 0.21 14.91 5.92
N VAL A 138 0.59 13.71 6.38
CA VAL A 138 -0.33 12.79 7.06
C VAL A 138 -0.91 13.44 8.32
N LEU A 139 -0.05 13.97 9.20
CA LEU A 139 -0.48 14.58 10.46
C LEU A 139 -1.30 15.87 10.27
N ALA A 140 -1.07 16.58 9.16
CA ALA A 140 -1.83 17.77 8.79
C ALA A 140 -3.19 17.47 8.12
N GLY A 141 -3.51 16.20 7.85
CA GLY A 141 -4.72 15.84 7.11
C GLY A 141 -4.65 16.20 5.63
N GLU A 142 -3.47 16.19 5.02
CA GLU A 142 -3.30 16.36 3.57
C GLU A 142 -3.25 15.00 2.83
N ILE A 143 -2.84 13.93 3.52
CA ILE A 143 -2.82 12.54 3.03
C ILE A 143 -3.84 11.72 3.81
N HIS A 144 -4.85 11.22 3.09
CA HIS A 144 -6.01 10.53 3.68
C HIS A 144 -6.09 9.05 3.34
N ASN A 145 -5.47 8.63 2.23
CA ASN A 145 -5.48 7.23 1.79
C ASN A 145 -4.82 6.35 2.85
N MET A 146 -5.48 5.25 3.21
CA MET A 146 -5.08 4.39 4.32
C MET A 146 -3.71 3.73 4.08
N ILE A 147 -3.44 3.24 2.86
CA ILE A 147 -2.16 2.62 2.52
C ILE A 147 -1.04 3.65 2.64
N ALA A 148 -1.22 4.83 2.03
CA ALA A 148 -0.23 5.90 2.10
C ALA A 148 0.01 6.36 3.54
N ALA A 149 -1.04 6.74 4.27
CA ALA A 149 -0.91 7.26 5.64
C ALA A 149 -0.29 6.24 6.59
N THR A 150 -0.79 4.99 6.58
CA THR A 150 -0.26 3.92 7.43
C THR A 150 1.17 3.58 7.06
N GLY A 151 1.45 3.41 5.77
CA GLY A 151 2.77 3.06 5.28
C GLY A 151 3.82 4.15 5.54
N ILE A 152 3.48 5.44 5.35
CA ILE A 152 4.37 6.57 5.67
C ILE A 152 4.73 6.58 7.16
N LEU A 153 3.74 6.43 8.04
CA LEU A 153 4.00 6.44 9.49
C LEU A 153 4.77 5.18 9.92
N ALA A 154 4.46 4.03 9.33
CA ALA A 154 5.15 2.77 9.60
C ALA A 154 6.61 2.79 9.12
N VAL A 155 6.88 3.27 7.90
CA VAL A 155 8.26 3.37 7.39
C VAL A 155 9.06 4.39 8.18
N ASN A 156 8.45 5.50 8.63
CA ASN A 156 9.09 6.44 9.55
C ASN A 156 9.48 5.76 10.87
N ALA A 157 8.58 4.96 11.47
CA ALA A 157 8.87 4.22 12.69
C ALA A 157 9.95 3.13 12.49
N ALA A 158 9.93 2.43 11.36
CA ALA A 158 10.94 1.43 11.01
C ALA A 158 12.30 2.08 10.72
N HIS A 159 12.33 3.19 9.99
CA HIS A 159 13.52 3.95 9.64
C HIS A 159 14.23 4.48 10.90
N ALA A 160 13.49 5.04 11.85
CA ALA A 160 14.03 5.51 13.13
C ALA A 160 14.71 4.40 13.96
N ARG A 161 14.40 3.13 13.68
CA ARG A 161 15.01 1.97 14.32
C ARG A 161 16.04 1.29 13.42
N GLY A 162 16.31 1.77 12.22
CA GLY A 162 17.24 1.14 11.27
C GLY A 162 16.69 -0.15 10.64
N PHE A 163 15.37 -0.25 10.47
CA PHE A 163 14.68 -1.34 9.77
C PHE A 163 14.85 -2.76 10.36
N ARG A 164 15.33 -2.87 11.61
CA ARG A 164 15.66 -4.15 12.27
C ARG A 164 14.47 -5.02 12.63
N ASP A 165 13.28 -4.43 12.74
CA ASP A 165 12.08 -5.15 13.21
C ASP A 165 11.12 -5.47 12.05
N LEU A 166 11.56 -5.29 10.81
CA LEU A 166 10.77 -5.66 9.65
C LEU A 166 10.73 -7.19 9.50
N ARG A 167 9.59 -7.67 9.00
CA ARG A 167 9.42 -9.08 8.68
C ARG A 167 9.90 -9.35 7.25
N PRO A 168 10.35 -10.58 6.93
CA PRO A 168 10.65 -10.97 5.56
C PRO A 168 9.47 -10.69 4.61
N ALA A 169 9.73 -10.47 3.32
CA ALA A 169 8.67 -10.22 2.33
C ALA A 169 7.70 -11.41 2.20
N GLU A 170 8.18 -12.62 2.44
CA GLU A 170 7.43 -13.87 2.38
C GLU A 170 6.83 -14.26 3.75
N ALA A 171 6.85 -13.36 4.74
CA ALA A 171 6.30 -13.64 6.06
C ALA A 171 4.82 -14.06 5.96
N PRO A 172 4.36 -15.02 6.79
CA PRO A 172 2.96 -15.42 6.79
C PRO A 172 2.07 -14.23 7.18
N GLU A 173 0.81 -14.35 6.79
CA GLU A 173 -0.26 -13.42 7.13
C GLU A 173 -0.95 -13.78 8.47
N GLU A 174 -0.55 -14.85 9.14
CA GLU A 174 -1.15 -15.30 10.41
C GLU A 174 -0.20 -15.13 11.61
#